data_AF-A0A3N5PNN7-F1
#
_entry.id   AF-A0A3N5PNN7-F1
#
_cell.length_a   1.000
_cell.length_b   1.000
_cell.length_c   1.000
_cell.angle_alpha   90.00
_cell.angle_beta   90.00
_cell.angle_gamma   90.00
#
_symmetry.space_group_name_H-M   'P 1'
#
loop_
_entity.id
_entity.type
_entity.pdbx_description
1 polymer ?
#
loop_
_entity_poly.entity_id
_entity_poly.type
_entity_poly.pdbx_seq_one_letter_code
_entity_poly.pdbx_strand_id
1 'polypeptide(L)'
;MPRPATTLFEDAIDIPLWLEADRLTPHAERSRRDRAIGLTLESRDRLQRVRGWWRAAAPDEEGAGARLERIRGAITAVMALLGAVLGVSLALAAFQYDGSQPVNVVRLVALLVVVPALFLIASLLLLPGRVALLRGVQDFIAPLNPGALALAVFRRLARASPELAGAFDWRAGRSSAARVAKWQLMWWSQVAAVGFNVAALATAVLLVTFTDLAFRWSTTLDADPAAVTRIVHAIAWPWHAFVPSAVPSAALVEQSQFFRLDSSELVSGRALTAWWPFTLLTLLIYGLAPRLLLLGLAAARLRAATKRLLLDDPGVTALLDRMASPAIET
;
A
#
# COMPACT_ATOMS: atom_id res chain seq x y z
N MET A 1 -3.95 27.59 -22.84
CA MET A 1 -4.41 27.23 -21.47
C MET A 1 -3.18 26.84 -20.66
N PRO A 2 -3.04 27.26 -19.38
CA PRO A 2 -1.94 26.78 -18.57
C PRO A 2 -2.02 25.25 -18.43
N ARG A 3 -0.88 24.57 -18.58
CA ARG A 3 -0.79 23.10 -18.49
C ARG A 3 -1.30 22.63 -17.11
N PRO A 4 -2.05 21.51 -17.03
CA PRO A 4 -2.43 20.94 -15.75
C PRO A 4 -1.18 20.65 -14.90
N ALA A 5 -1.32 20.77 -13.58
CA ALA A 5 -0.22 20.51 -12.66
C ALA A 5 0.26 19.05 -12.81
N THR A 6 1.50 18.85 -13.23
CA THR A 6 2.13 17.52 -13.33
C THR A 6 2.32 16.91 -11.96
N THR A 7 2.34 15.57 -11.87
CA THR A 7 2.73 14.90 -10.64
C THR A 7 4.25 14.89 -10.44
N LEU A 8 4.71 14.68 -9.20
CA LEU A 8 6.15 14.53 -8.92
C LEU A 8 6.76 13.32 -9.65
N PHE A 9 5.96 12.29 -9.91
CA PHE A 9 6.41 11.11 -10.64
C PHE A 9 6.62 11.42 -12.12
N GLU A 10 5.69 12.13 -12.75
CA GLU A 10 5.86 12.65 -14.12
C GLU A 10 7.13 13.49 -14.24
N ASP A 11 7.28 14.49 -13.36
CA ASP A 11 8.43 15.39 -13.37
C ASP A 11 9.76 14.62 -13.23
N ALA A 12 9.80 13.58 -12.39
CA ALA A 12 10.98 12.76 -12.18
C ALA A 12 11.36 11.88 -13.38
N ILE A 13 10.49 11.78 -14.39
CA ILE A 13 10.74 11.05 -15.64
C ILE A 13 10.94 12.03 -16.80
N ASP A 14 10.02 12.97 -16.99
CA ASP A 14 10.00 13.84 -18.15
C ASP A 14 11.13 14.88 -18.13
N ILE A 15 11.48 15.43 -16.96
CA ILE A 15 12.53 16.46 -16.86
C ILE A 15 13.90 15.90 -17.26
N PRO A 16 14.37 14.76 -16.69
CA PRO A 16 15.65 14.18 -17.11
C PRO A 16 15.66 13.77 -18.59
N LEU A 17 14.56 13.20 -19.09
CA LEU A 17 14.43 12.81 -20.51
C LEU A 17 14.56 14.01 -21.44
N TRP A 18 13.88 15.10 -21.11
CA TRP A 18 13.95 16.33 -21.89
C TRP A 18 15.35 16.95 -21.84
N LEU A 19 15.98 17.00 -20.65
CA LEU A 19 17.34 17.52 -20.49
C LEU A 19 18.37 16.71 -21.28
N GLU A 20 18.15 15.40 -21.44
CA GLU A 20 18.99 14.55 -22.29
C GLU A 20 18.82 14.90 -23.77
N ALA A 21 17.58 15.07 -24.25
CA ALA A 21 17.29 15.47 -25.63
C ALA A 21 17.84 16.88 -25.95
N ASP A 22 17.72 17.81 -25.00
CA ASP A 22 18.22 19.18 -25.10
C ASP A 22 19.76 19.24 -25.11
N ARG A 23 20.49 18.12 -24.90
CA ARG A 23 21.96 18.12 -25.03
C ARG A 23 22.46 18.52 -26.42
N LEU A 24 21.63 18.33 -27.44
CA LEU A 24 21.91 18.73 -28.81
C LEU A 24 21.93 20.25 -29.00
N THR A 25 21.24 21.00 -28.13
CA THR A 25 21.22 22.47 -28.16
C THR A 25 22.58 23.04 -27.71
N PRO A 26 23.14 24.05 -28.39
CA PRO A 26 24.41 24.68 -28.00
C PRO A 26 24.45 25.08 -26.53
N HIS A 27 25.58 24.86 -25.85
CA HIS A 27 25.68 25.08 -24.40
C HIS A 27 25.42 26.54 -23.98
N ALA A 28 25.86 27.51 -24.78
CA ALA A 28 25.65 28.93 -24.52
C ALA A 28 24.16 29.31 -24.55
N GLU A 29 23.40 28.74 -25.50
CA GLU A 29 21.97 28.97 -25.63
C GLU A 29 21.19 28.39 -24.45
N ARG A 30 21.48 27.14 -24.08
CA ARG A 30 20.88 26.50 -22.89
C ARG A 30 21.18 27.26 -21.62
N SER A 31 22.42 27.69 -21.43
CA SER A 31 22.82 28.44 -20.23
C SER A 31 22.11 29.78 -20.14
N ARG A 32 21.96 30.48 -21.27
CA ARG A 32 21.20 31.74 -21.35
C ARG A 32 19.71 31.52 -21.02
N ARG A 33 19.06 30.53 -21.63
CA ARG A 33 17.66 30.17 -21.37
C ARG A 33 17.43 29.80 -19.91
N ASP A 34 18.22 28.85 -19.40
CA ASP A 34 18.05 28.32 -18.05
C ASP A 34 18.29 29.40 -17.00
N ARG A 35 19.29 30.28 -17.19
CA ARG A 35 19.52 31.44 -16.32
C ARG A 35 18.37 32.44 -16.37
N ALA A 36 17.91 32.80 -17.56
CA ALA A 36 16.80 33.76 -17.72
C ALA A 36 15.54 33.28 -16.99
N ILE A 37 15.19 32.00 -17.12
CA ILE A 37 14.10 31.37 -16.38
C ILE A 37 14.45 31.29 -14.88
N GLY A 38 15.67 30.90 -14.52
CA GLY A 38 16.12 30.75 -13.14
C GLY A 38 16.02 32.03 -12.31
N LEU A 39 16.13 33.21 -12.94
CA LEU A 39 16.00 34.54 -12.34
C LEU A 39 14.55 34.95 -12.07
N THR A 40 13.57 34.40 -12.79
CA THR A 40 12.14 34.68 -12.55
C THR A 40 11.56 33.84 -11.41
N LEU A 41 12.30 32.85 -10.92
CA LEU A 41 11.86 31.93 -9.88
C LEU A 41 12.25 32.45 -8.49
N GLU A 42 11.25 32.82 -7.68
CA GLU A 42 11.45 33.38 -6.33
C GLU A 42 11.86 32.32 -5.28
N SER A 43 11.48 31.05 -5.48
CA SER A 43 11.70 30.00 -4.47
C SER A 43 13.16 29.58 -4.36
N ARG A 44 13.64 29.40 -3.14
CA ARG A 44 14.97 28.82 -2.84
C ARG A 44 14.95 27.28 -2.77
N ASP A 45 13.79 26.64 -2.72
CA ASP A 45 13.70 25.18 -2.68
C ASP A 45 14.05 24.59 -4.06
N ARG A 46 15.06 23.72 -4.10
CA ARG A 46 15.57 23.09 -5.34
C ARG A 46 14.46 22.43 -6.16
N LEU A 47 13.54 21.73 -5.50
CA LEU A 47 12.45 21.04 -6.20
C LEU A 47 11.48 22.06 -6.82
N GLN A 48 11.08 23.09 -6.07
CA GLN A 48 10.22 24.15 -6.62
C GLN A 48 10.88 24.90 -7.77
N ARG A 49 12.20 25.16 -7.72
CA ARG A 49 12.93 25.77 -8.85
C ARG A 49 12.91 24.89 -10.09
N VAL A 50 13.24 23.61 -9.96
CA VAL A 50 13.23 22.67 -11.10
C VAL A 50 11.84 22.57 -11.71
N ARG A 51 10.78 22.45 -10.89
CA ARG A 51 9.39 22.40 -11.37
C ARG A 51 8.91 23.73 -11.94
N GLY A 52 9.43 24.85 -11.44
CA GLY A 52 9.18 26.19 -11.98
C GLY A 52 9.80 26.37 -13.35
N TRP A 53 11.06 25.96 -13.49
CA TRP A 53 11.75 25.94 -14.77
C TRP A 53 11.07 25.02 -15.77
N TRP A 54 10.65 23.83 -15.36
CA TRP A 54 9.96 22.87 -16.23
C TRP A 54 8.68 23.45 -16.84
N ARG A 55 7.90 24.18 -16.03
CA ARG A 55 6.69 24.88 -16.50
C ARG A 55 6.96 25.97 -17.53
N ALA A 56 8.18 26.52 -17.58
CA ALA A 56 8.56 27.59 -18.50
C ALA A 56 9.34 27.08 -19.74
N ALA A 57 10.07 25.97 -19.61
CA ALA A 57 10.98 25.47 -20.64
C ALA A 57 10.41 24.31 -21.48
N ALA A 58 9.45 23.55 -20.94
CA ALA A 58 8.97 22.33 -21.60
C ALA A 58 8.04 22.61 -22.79
N PRO A 59 8.10 21.80 -23.87
CA PRO A 59 7.14 21.84 -24.96
C PRO A 59 5.75 21.39 -24.49
N ASP A 60 4.70 21.84 -25.17
CA ASP A 60 3.29 21.57 -24.81
C ASP A 60 2.85 20.10 -24.99
N GLU A 61 3.71 19.23 -25.51
CA GLU A 61 3.40 17.82 -25.76
C GLU A 61 3.37 16.97 -24.48
N GLU A 62 2.49 15.95 -24.46
CA GLU A 62 2.46 14.95 -23.39
C GLU A 62 3.74 14.11 -23.39
N GLY A 63 4.51 14.18 -22.30
CA GLY A 63 5.70 13.38 -22.11
C GLY A 63 5.41 11.93 -21.70
N ALA A 64 6.44 11.07 -21.79
CA ALA A 64 6.37 9.66 -21.41
C ALA A 64 5.97 9.45 -19.94
N GLY A 65 6.24 10.41 -19.05
CA GLY A 65 5.88 10.43 -17.64
C GLY A 65 4.36 10.38 -17.42
N ALA A 66 3.58 11.16 -18.19
CA ALA A 66 2.12 11.14 -18.08
C ALA A 66 1.53 9.77 -18.46
N ARG A 67 2.13 9.09 -19.45
CA ARG A 67 1.76 7.72 -19.82
C ARG A 67 2.08 6.72 -18.70
N LEU A 68 3.27 6.81 -18.10
CA LEU A 68 3.67 5.92 -17.01
C LEU A 68 2.85 6.16 -15.74
N GLU A 69 2.48 7.41 -15.45
CA GLU A 69 1.60 7.73 -14.33
C GLU A 69 0.20 7.12 -14.51
N ARG A 70 -0.35 7.17 -15.73
CA ARG A 70 -1.61 6.48 -16.07
C ARG A 70 -1.52 4.97 -15.85
N ILE A 71 -0.45 4.33 -16.32
CA ILE A 71 -0.24 2.88 -16.11
C ILE A 71 -0.10 2.57 -14.61
N ARG A 72 0.66 3.39 -13.87
CA ARG A 72 0.83 3.26 -12.43
C ARG A 72 -0.49 3.39 -11.68
N GLY A 73 -1.33 4.34 -12.09
CA GLY A 73 -2.69 4.53 -11.58
C GLY A 73 -3.60 3.34 -11.87
N ALA A 74 -3.60 2.83 -13.10
CA ALA A 74 -4.38 1.65 -13.50
C ALA A 74 -3.98 0.41 -12.70
N ILE A 75 -2.68 0.14 -12.55
CA ILE A 75 -2.18 -0.96 -11.71
C ILE A 75 -2.63 -0.78 -10.26
N THR A 76 -2.58 0.44 -9.73
CA THR A 76 -3.05 0.73 -8.37
C THR A 76 -4.54 0.42 -8.19
N ALA A 77 -5.38 0.80 -9.16
CA ALA A 77 -6.81 0.50 -9.15
C ALA A 77 -7.07 -1.01 -9.25
N VAL A 78 -6.37 -1.72 -10.14
CA VAL A 78 -6.47 -3.19 -10.25
C VAL A 78 -6.05 -3.86 -8.95
N MET A 79 -4.98 -3.40 -8.30
CA MET A 79 -4.55 -3.96 -7.02
C MET A 79 -5.59 -3.75 -5.91
N ALA A 80 -6.20 -2.56 -5.85
CA ALA A 80 -7.27 -2.29 -4.90
C ALA A 80 -8.49 -3.19 -5.15
N LEU A 81 -8.89 -3.35 -6.42
CA LEU A 81 -10.01 -4.21 -6.82
C LEU A 81 -9.75 -5.68 -6.50
N LEU A 82 -8.58 -6.22 -6.86
CA LEU A 82 -8.20 -7.61 -6.54
C LEU A 82 -8.20 -7.85 -5.04
N GLY A 83 -7.64 -6.90 -4.26
CA GLY A 83 -7.72 -6.93 -2.81
C GLY A 83 -9.16 -6.98 -2.32
N ALA A 84 -10.01 -6.08 -2.81
CA ALA A 84 -11.40 -5.99 -2.42
C ALA A 84 -12.19 -7.28 -2.74
N VAL A 85 -12.05 -7.82 -3.96
CA VAL A 85 -12.70 -9.08 -4.36
C VAL A 85 -12.26 -10.22 -3.44
N LEU A 86 -10.97 -10.37 -3.16
CA LEU A 86 -10.48 -11.38 -2.23
C LEU A 86 -11.02 -11.15 -0.80
N GLY A 87 -11.14 -9.89 -0.38
CA GLY A 87 -11.69 -9.52 0.93
C GLY A 87 -13.15 -9.92 1.09
N VAL A 88 -13.99 -9.59 0.09
CA VAL A 88 -15.40 -10.01 0.04
C VAL A 88 -15.49 -11.54 0.07
N SER A 89 -14.78 -12.22 -0.85
CA SER A 89 -14.85 -13.68 -0.96
C SER A 89 -14.44 -14.38 0.34
N LEU A 90 -13.36 -13.94 0.97
CA LEU A 90 -12.87 -14.55 2.20
C LEU A 90 -13.76 -14.23 3.40
N ALA A 91 -14.32 -13.02 3.46
CA ALA A 91 -15.30 -12.67 4.48
C ALA A 91 -16.58 -13.51 4.34
N LEU A 92 -17.15 -13.62 3.14
CA LEU A 92 -18.33 -14.47 2.89
C LEU A 92 -18.06 -15.93 3.28
N ALA A 93 -16.88 -16.47 2.95
CA ALA A 93 -16.50 -17.82 3.36
C ALA A 93 -16.31 -17.97 4.87
N ALA A 94 -15.73 -16.97 5.54
CA ALA A 94 -15.51 -17.00 6.98
C ALA A 94 -16.81 -16.86 7.80
N PHE A 95 -17.75 -16.06 7.28
CA PHE A 95 -19.08 -15.84 7.85
C PHE A 95 -20.14 -16.83 7.33
N GLN A 96 -19.74 -17.88 6.61
CA GLN A 96 -20.67 -18.85 6.05
C GLN A 96 -21.61 -19.39 7.16
N TYR A 97 -22.90 -19.12 6.99
CA TYR A 97 -23.98 -19.53 7.88
C TYR A 97 -25.05 -20.22 7.04
N ASP A 98 -25.29 -21.50 7.31
CA ASP A 98 -26.26 -22.32 6.59
C ASP A 98 -27.60 -22.47 7.34
N GLY A 99 -27.78 -21.73 8.44
CA GLY A 99 -28.95 -21.83 9.32
C GLY A 99 -28.88 -22.98 10.33
N SER A 100 -27.95 -23.93 10.15
CA SER A 100 -27.78 -25.09 11.03
C SER A 100 -26.60 -24.95 11.99
N GLN A 101 -25.55 -24.19 11.61
CA GLN A 101 -24.37 -23.99 12.44
C GLN A 101 -24.03 -22.51 12.65
N PRO A 102 -23.87 -22.04 13.90
CA PRO A 102 -23.41 -20.68 14.18
C PRO A 102 -22.01 -20.40 13.63
N VAL A 103 -21.71 -19.12 13.35
CA VAL A 103 -20.43 -18.68 12.79
C VAL A 103 -19.30 -18.82 13.81
N ASN A 104 -18.21 -19.49 13.43
CA ASN A 104 -17.05 -19.69 14.31
C ASN A 104 -16.13 -18.46 14.32
N VAL A 105 -16.08 -17.76 15.47
CA VAL A 105 -15.23 -16.58 15.70
C VAL A 105 -13.74 -16.89 15.57
N VAL A 106 -13.30 -18.08 15.98
CA VAL A 106 -11.89 -18.49 15.85
C VAL A 106 -11.51 -18.61 14.38
N ARG A 107 -12.39 -19.18 13.54
CA ARG A 107 -12.17 -19.26 12.09
C ARG A 107 -12.09 -17.86 11.47
N LEU A 108 -12.98 -16.96 11.88
CA LEU A 108 -12.96 -15.55 11.45
C LEU A 108 -11.64 -14.87 11.77
N VAL A 109 -11.21 -14.91 13.03
CA VAL A 109 -9.95 -14.28 13.47
C VAL A 109 -8.76 -14.92 12.78
N ALA A 110 -8.72 -16.26 12.66
CA ALA A 110 -7.64 -16.97 11.99
C ALA A 110 -7.51 -16.54 10.53
N LEU A 111 -8.62 -16.53 9.78
CA LEU A 111 -8.62 -16.33 8.34
C LEU A 111 -8.49 -14.86 7.92
N LEU A 112 -9.14 -13.95 8.65
CA LEU A 112 -9.20 -12.53 8.30
C LEU A 112 -8.17 -11.66 9.03
N VAL A 113 -7.53 -12.17 10.09
CA VAL A 113 -6.53 -11.42 10.86
C VAL A 113 -5.19 -12.16 10.91
N VAL A 114 -5.15 -13.38 11.43
CA VAL A 114 -3.89 -14.09 11.66
C VAL A 114 -3.18 -14.41 10.34
N VAL A 115 -3.87 -15.03 9.38
CA VAL A 115 -3.30 -15.36 8.06
C VAL A 115 -2.80 -14.10 7.33
N PRO A 116 -3.59 -13.00 7.21
CA PRO A 116 -3.08 -11.75 6.67
C PRO A 116 -1.89 -11.20 7.46
N ALA A 117 -1.89 -11.26 8.79
CA ALA A 117 -0.77 -10.80 9.62
C ALA A 117 0.51 -11.62 9.37
N LEU A 118 0.40 -12.93 9.14
CA LEU A 118 1.54 -13.75 8.74
C LEU A 118 2.07 -13.34 7.36
N PHE A 119 1.19 -13.11 6.38
CA PHE A 119 1.60 -12.55 5.09
C PHE A 119 2.24 -11.17 5.21
N LEU A 120 1.79 -10.36 6.18
CA LEU A 120 2.43 -9.09 6.48
C LEU A 120 3.86 -9.29 6.95
N ILE A 121 4.06 -10.12 7.97
CA ILE A 121 5.38 -10.42 8.53
C ILE A 121 6.30 -10.97 7.44
N ALA A 122 5.82 -11.94 6.66
CA ALA A 122 6.55 -12.49 5.52
C ALA A 122 6.95 -11.39 4.52
N SER A 123 6.02 -10.51 4.14
CA SER A 123 6.31 -9.40 3.22
C SER A 123 7.36 -8.43 3.76
N LEU A 124 7.39 -8.19 5.08
CA LEU A 124 8.34 -7.28 5.72
C LEU A 124 9.74 -7.89 5.84
N LEU A 125 9.82 -9.20 6.08
CA LEU A 125 11.08 -9.95 6.15
C LEU A 125 11.70 -10.15 4.77
N LEU A 126 10.87 -10.31 3.74
CA LEU A 126 11.29 -10.53 2.35
C LEU A 126 11.52 -9.24 1.56
N LEU A 127 11.44 -8.07 2.21
CA LEU A 127 11.73 -6.79 1.56
C LEU A 127 13.19 -6.77 1.05
N PRO A 128 13.42 -6.48 -0.25
CA PRO A 128 14.76 -6.47 -0.84
C PRO A 128 15.73 -5.57 -0.06
N GLY A 129 16.89 -6.13 0.27
CA GLY A 129 18.00 -5.42 0.90
C GLY A 129 17.95 -5.26 2.42
N ARG A 130 17.07 -5.97 3.14
CA ARG A 130 17.08 -6.00 4.62
C ARG A 130 17.88 -7.15 5.23
N VAL A 131 17.80 -8.36 4.66
CA VAL A 131 18.45 -9.56 5.22
C VAL A 131 19.22 -10.28 4.12
N ALA A 132 20.55 -10.17 4.14
CA ALA A 132 21.42 -10.76 3.11
C ALA A 132 21.37 -12.30 3.11
N LEU A 133 21.11 -12.91 4.27
CA LEU A 133 21.01 -14.36 4.46
C LEU A 133 19.79 -14.98 3.75
N LEU A 134 18.74 -14.18 3.50
CA LEU A 134 17.47 -14.67 2.94
C LEU A 134 17.34 -14.43 1.42
N ARG A 135 18.40 -14.04 0.71
CA ARG A 135 18.32 -13.69 -0.72
C ARG A 135 17.75 -14.82 -1.58
N GLY A 136 18.22 -16.07 -1.38
CA GLY A 136 17.70 -17.22 -2.15
C GLY A 136 16.21 -17.50 -1.90
N VAL A 137 15.73 -17.30 -0.67
CA VAL A 137 14.30 -17.45 -0.32
C VAL A 137 13.49 -16.26 -0.84
N GLN A 138 14.04 -15.05 -0.83
CA GLN A 138 13.43 -13.85 -1.40
C GLN A 138 13.17 -14.00 -2.89
N ASP A 139 14.13 -14.55 -3.64
CA ASP A 139 13.98 -14.74 -5.08
C ASP A 139 12.95 -15.84 -5.42
N PHE A 140 12.83 -16.87 -4.58
CA PHE A 140 11.82 -17.92 -4.74
C PHE A 140 10.39 -17.46 -4.38
N ILE A 141 10.25 -16.61 -3.36
CA ILE A 141 8.95 -16.12 -2.88
C ILE A 141 8.52 -14.81 -3.55
N ALA A 142 9.44 -14.08 -4.20
CA ALA A 142 9.13 -12.85 -4.92
C ALA A 142 7.94 -12.98 -5.90
N PRO A 143 7.74 -14.08 -6.64
CA PRO A 143 6.57 -14.26 -7.50
C PRO A 143 5.24 -14.30 -6.74
N LEU A 144 5.24 -14.69 -5.46
CA LEU A 144 4.05 -14.74 -4.60
C LEU A 144 3.69 -13.38 -4.00
N ASN A 145 4.55 -12.36 -4.15
CA ASN A 145 4.24 -11.01 -3.69
C ASN A 145 3.43 -10.27 -4.77
N PRO A 146 2.16 -9.89 -4.50
CA PRO A 146 1.30 -9.24 -5.49
C PRO A 146 1.90 -7.94 -6.04
N GLY A 147 2.62 -7.17 -5.22
CA GLY A 147 3.28 -5.96 -5.69
C GLY A 147 4.49 -6.24 -6.60
N ALA A 148 5.12 -7.41 -6.50
CA ALA A 148 6.28 -7.77 -7.33
C ALA A 148 5.80 -8.17 -8.72
N LEU A 149 4.67 -8.89 -8.80
CA LEU A 149 3.95 -9.11 -10.06
C LEU A 149 3.52 -7.78 -10.68
N ALA A 150 2.91 -6.88 -9.90
CA ALA A 150 2.54 -5.54 -10.37
C ALA A 150 3.74 -4.75 -10.92
N LEU A 151 4.90 -4.82 -10.26
CA LEU A 151 6.13 -4.20 -10.73
C LEU A 151 6.69 -4.86 -11.99
N ALA A 152 6.59 -6.18 -12.13
CA ALA A 152 6.98 -6.90 -13.34
C ALA A 152 6.11 -6.49 -14.53
N VAL A 153 4.78 -6.41 -14.33
CA VAL A 153 3.82 -5.91 -15.33
C VAL A 153 4.13 -4.46 -15.69
N PHE A 154 4.34 -3.59 -14.71
CA PHE A 154 4.71 -2.19 -14.94
C PHE A 154 5.97 -2.08 -15.80
N ARG A 155 7.03 -2.81 -15.46
CA ARG A 155 8.28 -2.82 -16.22
C ARG A 155 8.08 -3.32 -17.65
N ARG A 156 7.25 -4.35 -17.84
CA ARG A 156 6.95 -4.90 -19.17
C ARG A 156 6.20 -3.89 -20.04
N LEU A 157 5.17 -3.25 -19.49
CA LEU A 157 4.39 -2.22 -20.19
C LEU A 157 5.22 -0.97 -20.49
N ALA A 158 6.10 -0.59 -19.57
CA ALA A 158 6.95 0.57 -19.76
C ALA A 158 8.05 0.34 -20.82
N ARG A 159 8.66 -0.85 -20.85
CA ARG A 159 9.64 -1.24 -21.89
C ARG A 159 9.06 -1.34 -23.29
N ALA A 160 7.75 -1.50 -23.43
CA ALA A 160 7.09 -1.52 -24.73
C ALA A 160 7.07 -0.13 -25.43
N SER A 161 7.52 0.93 -24.75
CA SER A 161 7.59 2.27 -25.35
C SER A 161 9.02 2.56 -25.82
N PRO A 162 9.25 2.88 -27.11
CA PRO A 162 10.59 3.10 -27.68
C PRO A 162 11.38 4.23 -27.00
N GLU A 163 10.70 5.34 -26.69
CA GLU A 163 11.26 6.50 -25.95
C GLU A 163 11.79 6.12 -24.58
N LEU A 164 11.12 5.15 -23.94
CA LEU A 164 11.46 4.65 -22.63
C LEU A 164 12.45 3.50 -22.71
N ALA A 165 12.57 2.76 -23.81
CA ALA A 165 13.44 1.58 -23.90
C ALA A 165 14.93 1.93 -23.67
N GLY A 166 15.39 3.10 -24.15
CA GLY A 166 16.73 3.62 -23.90
C GLY A 166 16.90 4.35 -22.55
N ALA A 167 15.79 4.81 -21.96
CA ALA A 167 15.74 5.49 -20.66
C ALA A 167 15.46 4.53 -19.48
N PHE A 168 14.93 3.33 -19.76
CA PHE A 168 14.63 2.28 -18.79
C PHE A 168 15.84 1.48 -18.34
N ASP A 169 17.00 1.74 -18.97
CA ASP A 169 18.28 1.40 -18.37
C ASP A 169 18.61 2.52 -17.38
N TRP A 170 18.24 2.34 -16.11
CA TRP A 170 18.51 3.24 -15.00
C TRP A 170 20.02 3.28 -14.71
N ARG A 171 20.79 3.84 -15.66
CA ARG A 171 22.24 3.66 -15.88
C ARG A 171 23.02 3.67 -14.57
N ALA A 172 23.54 2.48 -14.26
CA ALA A 172 24.48 2.11 -13.20
C ALA A 172 23.95 2.06 -11.75
N GLY A 173 23.66 0.82 -11.32
CA GLY A 173 24.11 0.25 -10.05
C GLY A 173 23.62 0.88 -8.74
N ARG A 174 22.72 0.17 -8.03
CA ARG A 174 22.32 0.49 -6.63
C ARG A 174 21.56 1.84 -6.45
N SER A 175 21.00 2.36 -7.54
CA SER A 175 20.56 3.73 -7.81
C SER A 175 19.20 4.16 -7.19
N SER A 176 18.92 5.47 -7.16
CA SER A 176 17.64 6.07 -6.70
C SER A 176 16.38 5.41 -7.30
N ALA A 177 16.50 4.88 -8.51
CA ALA A 177 15.53 4.04 -9.20
C ALA A 177 15.09 2.80 -8.41
N ALA A 178 16.06 2.06 -7.86
CA ALA A 178 15.79 0.85 -7.09
C ALA A 178 15.02 1.16 -5.81
N ARG A 179 15.27 2.34 -5.22
CA ARG A 179 14.50 2.84 -4.06
C ARG A 179 13.05 3.14 -4.45
N VAL A 180 12.83 3.80 -5.58
CA VAL A 180 11.47 4.04 -6.10
C VAL A 180 10.77 2.71 -6.36
N ALA A 181 11.40 1.78 -7.08
CA ALA A 181 10.83 0.47 -7.37
C ALA A 181 10.48 -0.32 -6.10
N LYS A 182 11.35 -0.30 -5.08
CA LYS A 182 11.12 -0.95 -3.78
C LYS A 182 9.90 -0.38 -3.05
N TRP A 183 9.80 0.95 -2.96
CA TRP A 183 8.67 1.57 -2.26
C TRP A 183 7.39 1.56 -3.09
N GLN A 184 7.49 1.52 -4.41
CA GLN A 184 6.36 1.32 -5.32
C GLN A 184 5.78 -0.10 -5.20
N LEU A 185 6.65 -1.11 -5.14
CA LEU A 185 6.31 -2.49 -4.80
C LEU A 185 5.53 -2.54 -3.47
N MET A 186 6.10 -1.94 -2.42
CA MET A 186 5.47 -1.93 -1.11
C MET A 186 4.11 -1.21 -1.13
N TRP A 187 4.03 -0.07 -1.81
CA TRP A 187 2.79 0.69 -1.99
C TRP A 187 1.69 -0.17 -2.60
N TRP A 188 1.94 -0.83 -3.74
CA TRP A 188 0.94 -1.68 -4.39
C TRP A 188 0.50 -2.86 -3.53
N SER A 189 1.43 -3.51 -2.84
CA SER A 189 1.07 -4.60 -1.90
C SER A 189 0.19 -4.10 -0.75
N GLN A 190 0.46 -2.90 -0.21
CA GLN A 190 -0.39 -2.33 0.85
C GLN A 190 -1.73 -1.82 0.31
N VAL A 191 -1.81 -1.29 -0.91
CA VAL A 191 -3.10 -0.92 -1.53
C VAL A 191 -4.02 -2.13 -1.66
N ALA A 192 -3.49 -3.26 -2.14
CA ALA A 192 -4.24 -4.51 -2.20
C ALA A 192 -4.67 -5.00 -0.81
N ALA A 193 -3.77 -4.96 0.17
CA ALA A 193 -4.07 -5.38 1.54
C ALA A 193 -5.10 -4.48 2.24
N VAL A 194 -5.07 -3.17 2.00
CA VAL A 194 -6.09 -2.23 2.47
C VAL A 194 -7.41 -2.51 1.78
N GLY A 195 -7.42 -2.69 0.46
CA GLY A 195 -8.63 -3.06 -0.29
C GLY A 195 -9.28 -4.33 0.26
N PHE A 196 -8.47 -5.36 0.54
CA PHE A 196 -8.91 -6.59 1.21
C PHE A 196 -9.54 -6.32 2.57
N ASN A 197 -8.87 -5.57 3.46
CA ASN A 197 -9.37 -5.35 4.82
C ASN A 197 -10.61 -4.46 4.85
N VAL A 198 -10.67 -3.43 3.99
CA VAL A 198 -11.85 -2.55 3.87
C VAL A 198 -13.04 -3.35 3.36
N ALA A 199 -12.85 -4.16 2.31
CA ALA A 199 -13.94 -4.97 1.76
C ALA A 199 -14.40 -6.07 2.72
N ALA A 200 -13.47 -6.75 3.41
CA ALA A 200 -13.78 -7.74 4.42
C ALA A 200 -14.54 -7.14 5.61
N LEU A 201 -14.09 -5.97 6.11
CA LEU A 201 -14.76 -5.24 7.18
C LEU A 201 -16.15 -4.75 6.75
N ALA A 202 -16.28 -4.19 5.55
CA ALA A 202 -17.57 -3.76 5.00
C ALA A 202 -18.54 -4.95 4.85
N THR A 203 -18.04 -6.08 4.36
CA THR A 203 -18.83 -7.33 4.24
C THR A 203 -19.26 -7.82 5.62
N ALA A 204 -18.36 -7.82 6.60
CA ALA A 204 -18.67 -8.20 7.98
C ALA A 204 -19.75 -7.30 8.59
N VAL A 205 -19.65 -5.98 8.40
CA VAL A 205 -20.67 -5.01 8.85
C VAL A 205 -22.02 -5.28 8.19
N LEU A 206 -22.05 -5.49 6.87
CA LEU A 206 -23.28 -5.78 6.13
C LEU A 206 -23.91 -7.09 6.63
N LEU A 207 -23.13 -8.16 6.77
CA LEU A 207 -23.64 -9.44 7.27
C LEU A 207 -24.16 -9.31 8.71
N VAL A 208 -23.40 -8.72 9.63
CA VAL A 208 -23.86 -8.51 11.01
C VAL A 208 -25.14 -7.68 11.08
N THR A 209 -25.32 -6.71 10.17
CA THR A 209 -26.48 -5.81 10.18
C THR A 209 -27.72 -6.46 9.58
N PHE A 210 -27.57 -7.23 8.51
CA PHE A 210 -28.70 -7.75 7.72
C PHE A 210 -28.95 -9.25 7.89
N THR A 211 -28.04 -9.98 8.52
CA THR A 211 -28.20 -11.41 8.80
C THR A 211 -28.16 -11.63 10.31
N ASP A 212 -29.12 -12.41 10.83
CA ASP A 212 -29.20 -12.73 12.26
C ASP A 212 -28.13 -13.78 12.61
N LEU A 213 -26.87 -13.31 12.70
CA LEU A 213 -25.71 -14.17 12.92
C LEU A 213 -25.56 -14.49 14.40
N ALA A 214 -25.76 -15.77 14.72
CA ALA A 214 -25.28 -16.34 15.97
C ALA A 214 -23.78 -16.66 15.83
N PHE A 215 -22.97 -16.22 16.80
CA PHE A 215 -21.55 -16.54 16.86
C PHE A 215 -21.26 -17.58 17.93
N ARG A 216 -20.24 -18.40 17.65
CA ARG A 216 -19.71 -19.41 18.55
C ARG A 216 -18.20 -19.40 18.52
N TRP A 217 -17.57 -20.07 19.47
CA TRP A 217 -16.19 -20.50 19.31
C TRP A 217 -16.07 -22.01 19.50
N SER A 218 -15.19 -22.59 18.70
CA SER A 218 -14.71 -23.95 18.88
C SER A 218 -13.33 -24.08 18.24
N THR A 219 -12.48 -24.88 18.89
CA THR A 219 -11.16 -25.24 18.42
C THR A 219 -11.08 -26.75 18.32
N THR A 220 -10.28 -27.27 17.39
CA THR A 220 -10.03 -28.72 17.29
C THR A 220 -9.24 -29.24 18.51
N LEU A 221 -8.46 -28.36 19.13
CA LEU A 221 -7.83 -28.61 20.43
C LEU A 221 -8.86 -28.35 21.52
N ASP A 222 -9.08 -29.31 22.42
CA ASP A 222 -9.99 -29.15 23.56
C ASP A 222 -9.45 -28.07 24.50
N ALA A 223 -9.97 -26.85 24.35
CA ALA A 223 -9.46 -25.66 25.01
C ALA A 223 -10.37 -25.27 26.18
N ASP A 224 -9.74 -25.04 27.33
CA ASP A 224 -10.41 -24.54 28.54
C ASP A 224 -11.03 -23.14 28.29
N PRO A 225 -12.34 -22.94 28.57
CA PRO A 225 -13.01 -21.64 28.48
C PRO A 225 -12.30 -20.51 29.26
N ALA A 226 -11.65 -20.82 30.38
CA ALA A 226 -10.90 -19.81 31.12
C ALA A 226 -9.65 -19.37 30.35
N ALA A 227 -9.00 -20.27 29.61
CA ALA A 227 -7.91 -19.93 28.70
C ALA A 227 -8.39 -19.06 27.53
N VAL A 228 -9.53 -19.39 26.92
CA VAL A 228 -10.10 -18.59 25.82
C VAL A 228 -10.49 -17.18 26.30
N THR A 229 -11.07 -17.07 27.50
CA THR A 229 -11.40 -15.76 28.10
C THR A 229 -10.15 -14.89 28.24
N ARG A 230 -9.03 -15.45 28.75
CA ARG A 230 -7.76 -14.72 28.85
C ARG A 230 -7.24 -14.24 27.49
N ILE A 231 -7.30 -15.09 26.46
CA ILE A 231 -6.87 -14.74 25.11
C ILE A 231 -7.72 -13.62 24.53
N VAL A 232 -9.05 -13.75 24.63
CA VAL A 232 -10.00 -12.75 24.12
C VAL A 232 -9.82 -11.41 24.83
N HIS A 233 -9.61 -11.41 26.15
CA HIS A 233 -9.32 -10.18 26.90
C HIS A 233 -7.98 -9.56 26.52
N ALA A 234 -6.95 -10.37 26.25
CA ALA A 234 -5.66 -9.89 25.76
C ALA A 234 -5.79 -9.25 24.37
N ILE A 235 -6.58 -9.86 23.47
CA ILE A 235 -6.90 -9.29 22.15
C ILE A 235 -7.70 -8.00 22.31
N ALA A 236 -8.65 -7.95 23.25
CA ALA A 236 -9.50 -6.78 23.46
C ALA A 236 -8.80 -5.60 24.17
N TRP A 237 -7.56 -5.79 24.62
CA TRP A 237 -6.80 -4.79 25.37
C TRP A 237 -6.77 -3.39 24.73
N PRO A 238 -6.61 -3.21 23.40
CA PRO A 238 -6.53 -1.88 22.81
C PRO A 238 -7.81 -1.05 22.93
N TRP A 239 -8.97 -1.69 23.10
CA TRP A 239 -10.27 -1.02 23.18
C TRP A 239 -11.02 -1.25 24.49
N HIS A 240 -10.51 -2.08 25.40
CA HIS A 240 -11.23 -2.47 26.61
C HIS A 240 -11.74 -1.27 27.44
N ALA A 241 -10.96 -0.18 27.50
CA ALA A 241 -11.31 1.02 28.26
C ALA A 241 -12.33 1.92 27.54
N PHE A 242 -12.36 1.91 26.20
CA PHE A 242 -13.16 2.84 25.38
C PHE A 242 -14.46 2.21 24.88
N VAL A 243 -14.46 0.89 24.66
CA VAL A 243 -15.62 0.12 24.20
C VAL A 243 -15.75 -1.16 25.03
N PRO A 244 -16.11 -1.06 26.34
CA PRO A 244 -16.23 -2.24 27.21
C PRO A 244 -17.28 -3.25 26.73
N SER A 245 -18.33 -2.76 26.04
CA SER A 245 -19.36 -3.60 25.41
C SER A 245 -18.84 -4.50 24.29
N ALA A 246 -17.65 -4.22 23.77
CA ALA A 246 -16.96 -5.04 22.77
C ALA A 246 -15.92 -6.00 23.36
N VAL A 247 -15.94 -6.18 24.68
CA VAL A 247 -15.13 -7.19 25.39
C VAL A 247 -16.05 -8.36 25.77
N PRO A 248 -15.87 -9.56 25.19
CA PRO A 248 -16.67 -10.72 25.55
C PRO A 248 -16.50 -11.07 27.04
N SER A 249 -17.62 -11.22 27.74
CA SER A 249 -17.62 -11.64 29.15
C SER A 249 -17.25 -13.11 29.28
N ALA A 250 -16.74 -13.54 30.44
CA ALA A 250 -16.45 -14.94 30.70
C ALA A 250 -17.69 -15.83 30.52
N ALA A 251 -18.87 -15.34 30.95
CA ALA A 251 -20.15 -16.01 30.75
C ALA A 251 -20.49 -16.17 29.25
N LEU A 252 -20.26 -15.14 28.43
CA LEU A 252 -20.47 -15.22 26.98
C LEU A 252 -19.54 -16.25 26.34
N VAL A 253 -18.27 -16.27 26.73
CA VAL A 253 -17.30 -17.26 26.24
C VAL A 253 -17.75 -18.67 26.63
N GLU A 254 -18.12 -18.89 27.88
CA GLU A 254 -18.57 -20.20 28.35
C GLU A 254 -19.85 -20.69 27.65
N GLN A 255 -20.85 -19.81 27.48
CA GLN A 255 -22.13 -20.15 26.85
C GLN A 255 -22.02 -20.35 25.33
N SER A 256 -21.02 -19.76 24.67
CA SER A 256 -20.84 -19.84 23.23
C SER A 256 -19.91 -20.99 22.78
N GLN A 257 -19.46 -21.84 23.71
CA GLN A 257 -18.67 -23.04 23.42
C GLN A 257 -19.54 -24.14 22.75
N PHE A 258 -19.09 -24.70 21.63
CA PHE A 258 -19.91 -25.66 20.85
C PHE A 258 -20.38 -26.89 21.62
N PHE A 259 -19.48 -27.57 22.32
CA PHE A 259 -19.74 -28.89 22.87
C PHE A 259 -20.82 -28.92 23.97
N ARG A 260 -21.16 -27.77 24.56
CA ARG A 260 -22.06 -27.69 25.72
C ARG A 260 -23.54 -27.50 25.34
N LEU A 261 -23.82 -27.01 24.13
CA LEU A 261 -25.17 -26.68 23.65
C LEU A 261 -26.05 -27.92 23.35
N ASP A 262 -25.47 -29.11 23.25
CA ASP A 262 -26.25 -30.36 23.13
C ASP A 262 -26.88 -30.80 24.47
N SER A 263 -26.50 -30.16 25.59
CA SER A 263 -26.84 -30.63 26.95
C SER A 263 -27.60 -29.64 27.84
N SER A 264 -27.74 -28.36 27.46
CA SER A 264 -28.49 -27.39 28.28
C SER A 264 -29.38 -26.46 27.45
N GLU A 265 -30.67 -26.51 27.80
CA GLU A 265 -31.73 -25.52 27.58
C GLU A 265 -31.31 -24.17 26.96
N LEU A 266 -31.92 -23.86 25.81
CA LEU A 266 -32.34 -22.51 25.40
C LEU A 266 -31.38 -21.37 25.79
N VAL A 267 -30.09 -21.48 25.45
CA VAL A 267 -29.25 -20.28 25.37
C VAL A 267 -29.88 -19.40 24.29
N SER A 268 -30.50 -18.31 24.74
CA SER A 268 -31.23 -17.39 23.87
C SER A 268 -30.30 -16.94 22.74
N GLY A 269 -30.68 -17.15 21.48
CA GLY A 269 -29.85 -16.80 20.31
C GLY A 269 -29.30 -15.37 20.34
N ARG A 270 -29.98 -14.46 21.04
CA ARG A 270 -29.57 -13.08 21.33
C ARG A 270 -28.26 -12.95 22.15
N ALA A 271 -27.91 -13.92 22.99
CA ALA A 271 -26.62 -13.90 23.70
C ALA A 271 -25.45 -14.21 22.76
N LEU A 272 -25.67 -15.08 21.77
CA LEU A 272 -24.66 -15.49 20.80
C LEU A 272 -24.35 -14.39 19.76
N THR A 273 -25.24 -13.42 19.56
CA THR A 273 -24.96 -12.27 18.68
C THR A 273 -23.94 -11.30 19.28
N ALA A 274 -23.71 -11.31 20.60
CA ALA A 274 -22.87 -10.34 21.32
C ALA A 274 -21.36 -10.36 20.95
N TRP A 275 -20.90 -11.31 20.13
CA TRP A 275 -19.52 -11.37 19.63
C TRP A 275 -19.22 -10.39 18.48
N TRP A 276 -20.23 -9.83 17.83
CA TRP A 276 -20.02 -8.98 16.65
C TRP A 276 -19.15 -7.74 16.94
N PRO A 277 -19.29 -6.99 18.06
CA PRO A 277 -18.47 -5.79 18.27
C PRO A 277 -17.01 -6.15 18.46
N PHE A 278 -16.73 -7.23 19.20
CA PHE A 278 -15.38 -7.79 19.36
C PHE A 278 -14.77 -8.17 18.00
N THR A 279 -15.55 -8.84 17.16
CA THR A 279 -15.11 -9.30 15.84
C THR A 279 -14.75 -8.12 14.94
N LEU A 280 -15.64 -7.12 14.85
CA LEU A 280 -15.41 -5.93 14.01
C LEU A 280 -14.21 -5.11 14.50
N LEU A 281 -14.06 -4.92 15.82
CA LEU A 281 -12.88 -4.23 16.35
C LEU A 281 -11.59 -5.01 16.14
N THR A 282 -11.63 -6.34 16.19
CA THR A 282 -10.47 -7.18 15.88
C THR A 282 -10.05 -7.01 14.41
N LEU A 283 -11.00 -7.03 13.47
CA LEU A 283 -10.75 -6.77 12.04
C LEU A 283 -10.21 -5.34 11.81
N LEU A 284 -10.76 -4.36 12.51
CA LEU A 284 -10.34 -2.96 12.39
C LEU A 284 -8.92 -2.74 12.92
N ILE A 285 -8.65 -3.16 14.15
CA ILE A 285 -7.41 -2.85 14.88
C ILE A 285 -6.25 -3.74 14.43
N TYR A 286 -6.47 -5.03 14.21
CA TYR A 286 -5.41 -5.97 13.86
C TYR A 286 -5.35 -6.29 12.36
N GLY A 287 -6.45 -6.10 11.64
CA GLY A 287 -6.50 -6.23 10.18
C GLY A 287 -6.17 -4.92 9.48
N LEU A 288 -7.06 -3.92 9.57
CA LEU A 288 -7.00 -2.71 8.75
C LEU A 288 -5.95 -1.69 9.23
N ALA A 289 -5.92 -1.35 10.52
CA ALA A 289 -5.05 -0.31 11.06
C ALA A 289 -3.55 -0.50 10.73
N PRO A 290 -2.92 -1.67 10.90
CA PRO A 290 -1.51 -1.85 10.54
C PRO A 290 -1.27 -1.66 9.03
N ARG A 291 -2.25 -1.96 8.17
CA ARG A 291 -2.15 -1.74 6.72
C ARG A 291 -2.19 -0.27 6.36
N LEU A 292 -3.06 0.50 7.00
CA LEU A 292 -3.12 1.95 6.81
C LEU A 292 -1.80 2.62 7.23
N LEU A 293 -1.23 2.20 8.37
CA LEU A 293 0.08 2.70 8.82
C LEU A 293 1.19 2.41 7.80
N LEU A 294 1.26 1.17 7.29
CA LEU A 294 2.25 0.79 6.30
C LEU A 294 2.02 1.42 4.93
N LEU A 295 0.77 1.63 4.54
CA LEU A 295 0.42 2.36 3.32
C LEU A 295 0.91 3.81 3.44
N GLY A 296 0.65 4.49 4.56
CA GLY A 296 1.15 5.83 4.84
C GLY A 296 2.68 5.90 4.81
N LEU A 297 3.37 4.95 5.44
CA LEU A 297 4.83 4.84 5.37
C LEU A 297 5.32 4.63 3.93
N ALA A 298 4.68 3.74 3.17
CA ALA A 298 5.03 3.47 1.78
C ALA A 298 4.83 4.72 0.90
N ALA A 299 3.74 5.48 1.07
CA ALA A 299 3.51 6.75 0.39
C ALA A 299 4.63 7.76 0.69
N ALA A 300 4.92 7.98 1.97
CA ALA A 300 5.93 8.94 2.40
C ALA A 300 7.32 8.59 1.83
N ARG A 301 7.69 7.30 1.91
CA ARG A 301 8.97 6.81 1.42
C ARG A 301 9.06 6.79 -0.11
N LEU A 302 7.97 6.47 -0.81
CA LEU A 302 7.89 6.54 -2.27
C LEU A 302 8.06 7.99 -2.73
N ARG A 303 7.32 8.94 -2.14
CA ARG A 303 7.44 10.37 -2.45
C ARG A 303 8.87 10.88 -2.22
N ALA A 304 9.49 10.50 -1.11
CA ALA A 304 10.89 10.84 -0.82
C ALA A 304 11.86 10.22 -1.84
N ALA A 305 11.63 8.97 -2.24
CA ALA A 305 12.45 8.30 -3.26
C ALA A 305 12.30 8.97 -4.63
N THR A 306 11.09 9.35 -5.04
CA THR A 306 10.83 10.06 -6.30
C THR A 306 11.45 11.46 -6.29
N LYS A 307 11.38 12.20 -5.17
CA LYS A 307 12.07 13.49 -5.04
C LYS A 307 13.59 13.34 -5.23
N ARG A 308 14.19 12.33 -4.59
CA ARG A 308 15.63 12.03 -4.76
C ARG A 308 15.96 11.59 -6.17
N LEU A 309 15.08 10.82 -6.80
CA LEU A 309 15.28 10.41 -8.18
C LEU A 309 15.44 11.61 -9.12
N LEU A 310 14.59 12.64 -8.97
CA LEU A 310 14.69 13.86 -9.75
C LEU A 310 15.92 14.69 -9.38
N LEU A 311 16.17 14.92 -8.09
CA LEU A 311 17.21 15.86 -7.64
C LEU A 311 18.64 15.32 -7.68
N ASP A 312 18.80 13.99 -7.63
CA ASP A 312 20.11 13.33 -7.75
C ASP A 312 20.50 13.11 -9.22
N ASP A 313 19.63 13.48 -10.17
CA ASP A 313 19.93 13.36 -11.60
C ASP A 313 21.05 14.35 -12.00
N PRO A 314 22.07 13.91 -12.76
CA PRO A 314 23.17 14.79 -13.19
C PRO A 314 22.72 15.95 -14.07
N GLY A 315 21.74 15.74 -14.95
CA GLY A 315 21.19 16.78 -15.83
C GLY A 315 20.45 17.84 -15.02
N VAL A 316 19.66 17.42 -14.03
CA VAL A 316 18.96 18.32 -13.11
C VAL A 316 19.93 19.09 -12.21
N THR A 317 21.01 18.43 -11.76
CA THR A 317 22.06 19.11 -10.99
C THR A 317 22.75 20.18 -11.83
N ALA A 318 23.17 19.85 -13.05
CA ALA A 318 23.75 20.82 -13.98
C ALA A 318 22.79 21.96 -14.35
N LEU A 319 21.48 21.68 -14.43
CA LEU A 319 20.45 22.71 -14.64
C LEU A 319 20.41 23.69 -13.46
N LEU A 320 20.37 23.18 -12.23
CA LEU A 320 20.37 24.00 -11.02
C LEU A 320 21.61 24.90 -10.94
N ASP A 321 22.77 24.39 -11.35
CA ASP A 321 24.00 25.17 -11.43
C ASP A 321 23.90 26.27 -12.50
N ARG A 322 23.43 25.96 -13.73
CA ARG A 322 23.20 26.96 -14.79
C ARG A 322 22.22 28.05 -14.39
N MET A 323 21.18 27.72 -13.62
CA MET A 323 20.22 28.69 -13.09
C MET A 323 20.82 29.61 -12.00
N ALA A 324 21.95 29.23 -11.40
CA ALA A 324 22.63 29.98 -10.35
C ALA A 324 23.88 30.73 -10.85
N SER A 325 24.42 30.39 -12.02
CA SER A 325 25.64 30.98 -12.55
C SER A 325 25.53 32.48 -12.84
N PRO A 326 26.55 33.29 -12.46
CA PRO A 326 26.66 34.68 -12.90
C PRO A 326 26.92 34.75 -14.42
N ALA A 327 26.44 35.81 -15.09
CA ALA A 327 26.75 36.01 -16.51
C ALA A 327 28.24 36.33 -16.64
N ILE A 328 28.95 35.49 -17.41
CA ILE A 328 30.27 35.83 -17.93
C ILE A 328 30.01 36.31 -19.35
N GLU A 329 30.00 37.64 -19.54
CA GLU A 329 30.07 38.23 -20.88
C GLU A 329 31.52 38.11 -21.36
N THR A 330 31.73 37.29 -22.37
CA THR A 330 32.95 37.28 -23.20
C THR A 330 32.69 38.01 -24.50
#